data_AF-A0A812NTY5-F1
#
_entry.id   AF-A0A812NTY5-F1
#
_cell.length_a   1.000
_cell.length_b   1.000
_cell.length_c   1.000
_cell.angle_alpha   90.00
_cell.angle_beta   90.00
_cell.angle_gamma   90.00
#
_symmetry.space_group_name_H-M   'P 1'
#
loop_
_entity.id
_entity.type
_entity.pdbx_description
1 polymer ?
#
loop_
_entity_poly.entity_id
_entity_poly.type
_entity_poly.pdbx_seq_one_letter_code
_entity_poly.pdbx_strand_id
1 'polypeptide(L)'
;MQCVRASTRFIERSIAFTVPLIIFAIPHMDHHYVSKMFAIDDVHFMDSNNPECYNYSSDSRLMLSWISLLTAAHFFLNVRWFMLIPSQLAGVLAYGVCAILGSPEGAFNVPMNLALFCGVTALASMAKRQLENNERLLRVQLISERVARFESDFKLEQAQSSISSGRSSPNRRSSDLQSVVAWRNGQTGFTQFIFDMKTDCKEQLEHMVTLGHQEHWLIEASQLSFNPKNLIGRGNYGVILAGDLLGMPVAVKLPLANASLSLPDLANELRFLRRARHPHIVAFQGACILPQAEILFLVEELVNGTSLQALLSGSLQLNTMEKHGVLLGILRALRYLHGLVPSVAHGDLKPSNVLVLDRDKSPKLIDFGLARIRHSHSRQLGGTPRYMAPEVLTKTIQMAKADKADMFSFGRVIFFVLTAANPLQGLSVQDVVSQAERNQVPDLQWPATSVPFFEDAKRLIDSCLKPSPDDRPTAETAVAWLFPCFQATLGGFPDGAHLRDSINRDNRTEVDPETRLVTSCAAAARLYLAQKNQI
;
A
#
# COMPACT_ATOMS: atom_id res chain seq x y z
N MET A 1 -4.66 -14.61 -10.66
CA MET A 1 -4.92 -15.55 -9.53
C MET A 1 -4.43 -16.97 -9.76
N GLN A 2 -4.74 -17.64 -10.88
CA GLN A 2 -4.32 -19.03 -11.11
C GLN A 2 -2.80 -19.20 -11.19
N CYS A 3 -2.09 -18.25 -11.81
CA CYS A 3 -0.63 -18.29 -11.92
C CYS A 3 0.08 -18.10 -10.55
N VAL A 4 -0.40 -17.17 -9.73
CA VAL A 4 0.08 -16.99 -8.34
C VAL A 4 -0.22 -18.22 -7.49
N ARG A 5 -1.43 -18.78 -7.57
CA ARG A 5 -1.78 -20.02 -6.87
C ARG A 5 -0.94 -21.22 -7.31
N ALA A 6 -0.56 -21.30 -8.59
CA ALA A 6 0.32 -22.35 -9.11
C ALA A 6 1.76 -22.19 -8.58
N SER A 7 2.28 -20.96 -8.58
CA SER A 7 3.62 -20.64 -8.04
C SER A 7 3.70 -20.90 -6.53
N THR A 8 2.71 -20.47 -5.74
CA THR A 8 2.67 -20.77 -4.30
C THR A 8 2.61 -22.27 -4.03
N ARG A 9 1.79 -23.04 -4.77
CA ARG A 9 1.74 -24.50 -4.63
C ARG A 9 3.04 -25.19 -5.05
N PHE A 10 3.75 -24.66 -6.03
CA PHE A 10 5.05 -25.19 -6.45
C PHE A 10 6.11 -24.97 -5.38
N ILE A 11 6.16 -23.77 -4.80
CA ILE A 11 7.06 -23.45 -3.68
C ILE A 11 6.71 -24.31 -2.45
N GLU A 12 5.43 -24.42 -2.09
CA GLU A 12 4.95 -25.28 -1.00
C GLU A 12 5.37 -26.74 -1.19
N ARG A 13 5.21 -27.30 -2.41
CA ARG A 13 5.64 -28.67 -2.73
C ARG A 13 7.15 -28.85 -2.69
N SER A 14 7.90 -27.86 -3.18
CA SER A 14 9.36 -27.91 -3.20
C SER A 14 9.92 -27.88 -1.78
N ILE A 15 9.37 -27.02 -0.90
CA ILE A 15 9.72 -26.95 0.52
C ILE A 15 9.36 -28.25 1.25
N ALA A 16 8.17 -28.79 1.00
CA ALA A 16 7.72 -30.04 1.62
C ALA A 16 8.60 -31.26 1.27
N PHE A 17 9.34 -31.20 0.15
CA PHE A 17 10.28 -32.26 -0.25
C PHE A 17 11.73 -31.99 0.18
N THR A 18 12.19 -30.74 0.08
CA THR A 18 13.59 -30.37 0.36
C THR A 18 13.91 -30.31 1.86
N VAL A 19 13.00 -29.79 2.69
CA VAL A 19 13.25 -29.68 4.15
C VAL A 19 13.42 -31.05 4.83
N PRO A 20 12.58 -32.07 4.56
CA PRO A 20 12.83 -33.42 5.08
C PRO A 20 14.17 -34.01 4.65
N LEU A 21 14.60 -33.80 3.39
CA LEU A 21 15.89 -34.30 2.90
C LEU A 21 17.08 -33.67 3.64
N ILE A 22 17.03 -32.35 3.89
CA ILE A 22 18.05 -31.67 4.70
C ILE A 22 18.05 -32.21 6.14
N ILE A 23 16.87 -32.45 6.71
CA ILE A 23 16.74 -33.04 8.04
C ILE A 23 17.35 -34.45 8.09
N PHE A 24 17.12 -35.29 7.08
CA PHE A 24 17.73 -36.62 6.98
C PHE A 24 19.25 -36.60 6.77
N ALA A 25 19.81 -35.49 6.28
CA ALA A 25 21.25 -35.35 6.08
C ALA A 25 22.03 -35.06 7.38
N ILE A 26 21.37 -34.55 8.43
CA ILE A 26 22.01 -34.11 9.68
C ILE A 26 22.80 -35.22 10.41
N PRO A 27 22.33 -36.48 10.49
CA PRO A 27 23.11 -37.56 11.09
C PRO A 27 24.43 -37.83 10.39
N HIS A 28 24.53 -37.54 9.09
CA HIS A 28 25.78 -37.69 8.34
C HIS A 28 26.84 -36.63 8.67
N MET A 29 26.46 -35.61 9.47
CA MET A 29 27.39 -34.61 9.99
C MET A 29 28.00 -35.02 11.35
N ASP A 30 27.51 -36.10 11.97
CA ASP A 30 28.07 -36.64 13.21
C ASP A 30 28.92 -37.88 12.91
N HIS A 31 30.22 -37.77 13.18
CA HIS A 31 31.20 -38.82 12.88
C HIS A 31 30.88 -40.16 13.55
N HIS A 32 30.25 -40.15 14.74
CA HIS A 32 29.86 -41.37 15.47
C HIS A 32 28.75 -42.13 14.75
N TYR A 33 27.76 -41.43 14.20
CA TYR A 33 26.68 -42.08 13.46
C TYR A 33 27.12 -42.53 12.07
N VAL A 34 28.04 -41.80 11.45
CA VAL A 34 28.66 -42.18 10.17
C VAL A 34 29.48 -43.46 10.31
N SER A 35 30.33 -43.58 11.33
CA SER A 35 31.14 -44.80 11.55
C SER A 35 30.27 -46.04 11.76
N LYS A 36 29.20 -45.92 12.58
CA LYS A 36 28.21 -46.99 12.79
C LYS A 36 27.45 -47.37 11.51
N MET A 37 27.07 -46.40 10.67
CA MET A 37 26.39 -46.69 9.40
C MET A 37 27.25 -47.47 8.42
N PHE A 38 28.55 -47.18 8.36
CA PHE A 38 29.47 -47.87 7.45
C PHE A 38 30.10 -49.13 8.06
N ALA A 39 29.69 -49.52 9.28
CA ALA A 39 30.28 -50.63 10.04
C ALA A 39 31.82 -50.52 10.12
N ILE A 40 32.32 -49.29 10.19
CA ILE A 40 33.75 -49.01 10.37
C ILE A 40 33.96 -48.92 11.88
N ASP A 41 34.89 -49.70 12.41
CA ASP A 41 35.31 -49.55 13.81
C ASP A 41 35.69 -48.08 14.04
N ASP A 42 35.16 -47.46 15.10
CA ASP A 42 35.38 -46.05 15.43
C ASP A 42 36.90 -45.69 15.45
N VAL A 43 37.74 -46.71 15.68
CA VAL A 43 39.19 -46.69 15.74
C VAL A 43 39.86 -46.58 14.35
N HIS A 44 39.25 -47.08 13.28
CA HIS A 44 39.89 -47.20 11.96
C HIS A 44 39.70 -45.99 11.03
N PHE A 45 38.77 -45.08 11.35
CA PHE A 45 38.51 -43.86 10.59
C PHE A 45 39.38 -42.67 11.06
N MET A 46 40.23 -42.84 12.09
CA MET A 46 40.83 -41.73 12.84
C MET A 46 42.36 -41.69 12.78
N ASP A 47 42.88 -40.49 12.58
CA ASP A 47 44.30 -40.13 12.71
C ASP A 47 44.74 -40.35 14.17
N SER A 48 45.75 -41.19 14.39
CA SER A 48 46.22 -41.67 15.70
C SER A 48 46.81 -40.58 16.62
N ASN A 49 46.71 -39.31 16.24
CA ASN A 49 47.47 -38.21 16.83
C ASN A 49 46.63 -37.21 17.65
N ASN A 50 45.30 -37.35 17.76
CA ASN A 50 44.50 -36.38 18.51
C ASN A 50 43.34 -37.00 19.33
N PRO A 51 43.60 -37.47 20.57
CA PRO A 51 42.60 -38.11 21.42
C PRO A 51 41.54 -37.16 22.01
N GLU A 52 41.68 -35.83 21.88
CA GLU A 52 40.70 -34.85 22.39
C GLU A 52 39.43 -34.72 21.53
N CYS A 53 39.44 -35.22 20.28
CA CYS A 53 38.27 -35.21 19.40
C CYS A 53 37.13 -36.15 19.87
N TYR A 54 37.40 -37.00 20.86
CA TYR A 54 36.47 -38.04 21.34
C TYR A 54 35.28 -37.48 22.15
N ASN A 55 35.35 -36.24 22.65
CA ASN A 55 34.33 -35.68 23.56
C ASN A 55 33.15 -34.97 22.85
N TYR A 56 33.08 -35.05 21.52
CA TYR A 56 32.19 -34.19 20.72
C TYR A 56 30.99 -34.85 20.02
N SER A 57 30.66 -36.12 20.27
CA SER A 57 29.37 -36.71 19.85
C SER A 57 28.38 -36.77 21.02
N SER A 58 27.13 -36.31 20.82
CA SER A 58 26.04 -36.47 21.80
C SER A 58 24.68 -36.40 21.13
N ASP A 59 23.72 -37.21 21.61
CA ASP A 59 22.34 -37.21 21.11
C ASP A 59 21.71 -35.83 21.29
N SER A 60 22.04 -35.18 22.41
CA SER A 60 21.60 -33.84 22.74
C SER A 60 21.98 -32.81 21.65
N ARG A 61 23.17 -32.90 21.05
CA ARG A 61 23.60 -31.99 19.98
C ARG A 61 22.85 -32.23 18.69
N LEU A 62 22.75 -33.49 18.28
CA LEU A 62 22.04 -33.90 17.08
C LEU A 62 20.56 -33.47 17.15
N MET A 63 19.92 -33.71 18.30
CA MET A 63 18.56 -33.25 18.57
C MET A 63 18.45 -31.72 18.56
N LEU A 64 19.40 -30.99 19.16
CA LEU A 64 19.39 -29.53 19.19
C LEU A 64 19.52 -28.93 17.78
N SER A 65 20.37 -29.51 16.93
CA SER A 65 20.52 -29.11 15.52
C SER A 65 19.21 -29.31 14.75
N TRP A 66 18.52 -30.44 14.95
CA TRP A 66 17.21 -30.68 14.37
C TRP A 66 16.13 -29.73 14.87
N ILE A 67 16.02 -29.55 16.19
CA ILE A 67 15.04 -28.63 16.79
C ILE A 67 15.29 -27.22 16.28
N SER A 68 16.55 -26.79 16.14
CA SER A 68 16.90 -25.45 15.65
C SER A 68 16.49 -25.26 14.19
N LEU A 69 16.83 -26.21 13.31
CA LEU A 69 16.44 -26.16 11.90
C LEU A 69 14.93 -26.22 11.72
N LEU A 70 14.27 -27.10 12.48
CA LEU A 70 12.83 -27.25 12.45
C LEU A 70 12.14 -25.97 12.95
N THR A 71 12.59 -25.41 14.09
CA THR A 71 12.06 -24.15 14.62
C THR A 71 12.25 -23.02 13.61
N ALA A 72 13.43 -22.90 13.00
CA ALA A 72 13.68 -21.94 11.94
C ALA A 72 12.72 -22.14 10.74
N ALA A 73 12.49 -23.38 10.32
CA ALA A 73 11.51 -23.69 9.28
C ALA A 73 10.09 -23.25 9.67
N HIS A 74 9.68 -23.39 10.94
CA HIS A 74 8.38 -22.92 11.40
C HIS A 74 8.25 -21.39 11.38
N PHE A 75 9.32 -20.65 11.70
CA PHE A 75 9.27 -19.19 11.74
C PHE A 75 9.43 -18.53 10.36
N PHE A 76 10.38 -19.01 9.55
CA PHE A 76 10.77 -18.33 8.31
C PHE A 76 10.00 -18.81 7.08
N LEU A 77 9.40 -20.00 7.11
CA LEU A 77 8.65 -20.52 5.97
C LEU A 77 7.17 -20.12 6.08
N ASN A 78 6.70 -19.44 5.03
CA ASN A 78 5.29 -19.13 4.81
C ASN A 78 4.53 -20.34 4.26
N VAL A 79 4.59 -21.48 4.97
CA VAL A 79 3.91 -22.72 4.62
C VAL A 79 2.93 -23.13 5.72
N ARG A 80 1.90 -23.89 5.35
CA ARG A 80 0.90 -24.38 6.30
C ARG A 80 1.51 -25.36 7.29
N TRP A 81 1.09 -25.29 8.56
CA TRP A 81 1.65 -26.07 9.67
C TRP A 81 1.68 -27.58 9.37
N PHE A 82 0.63 -28.12 8.75
CA PHE A 82 0.54 -29.54 8.43
C PHE A 82 1.56 -30.00 7.36
N MET A 83 2.06 -29.07 6.53
CA MET A 83 3.10 -29.37 5.54
C MET A 83 4.47 -29.62 6.18
N LEU A 84 4.66 -29.20 7.44
CA LEU A 84 5.86 -29.47 8.22
C LEU A 84 5.79 -30.81 8.98
N ILE A 85 4.62 -31.45 9.09
CA ILE A 85 4.47 -32.75 9.77
C ILE A 85 5.40 -33.82 9.17
N PRO A 86 5.51 -33.99 7.84
CA PRO A 86 6.45 -34.97 7.27
C PRO A 86 7.91 -34.70 7.66
N SER A 87 8.29 -33.42 7.76
CA SER A 87 9.65 -33.03 8.17
C SER A 87 9.93 -33.33 9.65
N GLN A 88 8.91 -33.23 10.50
CA GLN A 88 8.98 -33.59 11.92
C GLN A 88 9.08 -35.10 12.10
N LEU A 89 8.22 -35.85 11.41
CA LEU A 89 8.26 -37.31 11.40
C LEU A 89 9.58 -37.83 10.85
N ALA A 90 10.10 -37.22 9.78
CA ALA A 90 11.41 -37.52 9.22
C ALA A 90 12.53 -37.35 10.26
N GLY A 91 12.54 -36.24 11.02
CA GLY A 91 13.49 -36.03 12.10
C GLY A 91 13.38 -37.10 13.18
N VAL A 92 12.16 -37.38 13.67
CA VAL A 92 11.92 -38.37 14.74
C VAL A 92 12.34 -39.77 14.30
N LEU A 93 12.02 -40.15 13.06
CA LEU A 93 12.42 -41.42 12.47
C LEU A 93 13.94 -41.50 12.28
N ALA A 94 14.57 -40.43 11.79
CA ALA A 94 16.01 -40.37 11.63
C ALA A 94 16.73 -40.53 12.98
N TYR A 95 16.25 -39.89 14.04
CA TYR A 95 16.76 -40.09 15.40
C TYR A 95 16.58 -41.55 15.86
N GLY A 96 15.39 -42.12 15.65
CA GLY A 96 15.11 -43.50 16.02
C GLY A 96 16.05 -44.50 15.34
N VAL A 97 16.34 -44.31 14.05
CA VAL A 97 17.31 -45.13 13.30
C VAL A 97 18.72 -44.98 13.89
N CYS A 98 19.16 -43.75 14.16
CA CYS A 98 20.46 -43.48 14.78
C CYS A 98 20.58 -44.15 16.15
N ALA A 99 19.54 -44.03 16.98
CA ALA A 99 19.52 -44.64 18.31
C ALA A 99 19.59 -46.18 18.26
N ILE A 100 18.99 -46.83 17.25
CA ILE A 100 19.10 -48.28 17.02
C ILE A 100 20.51 -48.68 16.58
N LEU A 101 21.19 -47.84 15.77
CA LEU A 101 22.56 -48.08 15.32
C LEU A 101 23.60 -47.96 16.46
N GLY A 102 23.23 -47.31 17.56
CA GLY A 102 24.01 -47.27 18.80
C GLY A 102 24.22 -45.84 19.29
N SER A 103 23.36 -45.40 20.21
CA SER A 103 23.49 -44.09 20.86
C SER A 103 24.79 -43.98 21.68
N PRO A 104 25.55 -42.87 21.54
CA PRO A 104 26.73 -42.59 22.36
C PRO A 104 26.40 -42.37 23.85
N GLU A 105 25.14 -42.07 24.19
CA GLU A 105 24.68 -41.86 25.57
C GLU A 105 24.10 -43.14 26.22
N GLY A 106 24.12 -44.26 25.50
CA GLY A 106 23.64 -45.56 25.97
C GLY A 106 22.13 -45.78 25.81
N ALA A 107 21.72 -47.04 25.68
CA ALA A 107 20.35 -47.43 25.35
C ALA A 107 19.28 -46.99 26.37
N PHE A 108 19.67 -46.71 27.62
CA PHE A 108 18.76 -46.28 28.67
C PHE A 108 18.20 -44.87 28.47
N ASN A 109 18.96 -43.98 27.82
CA ASN A 109 18.58 -42.58 27.62
C ASN A 109 17.73 -42.36 26.34
N VAL A 110 17.79 -43.30 25.40
CA VAL A 110 17.07 -43.25 24.11
C VAL A 110 15.56 -43.02 24.26
N PRO A 111 14.81 -43.72 25.14
CA PRO A 111 13.37 -43.50 25.28
C PRO A 111 13.03 -42.10 25.79
N MET A 112 13.83 -41.57 26.71
CA MET A 112 13.65 -40.23 27.28
C MET A 112 13.94 -39.15 26.23
N ASN A 113 15.03 -39.29 25.48
CA ASN A 113 15.41 -38.38 24.39
C ASN A 113 14.36 -38.38 23.27
N LEU A 114 13.86 -39.55 22.87
CA LEU A 114 12.79 -39.66 21.88
C LEU A 114 11.49 -39.00 22.35
N ALA A 115 11.12 -39.17 23.63
CA ALA A 115 9.93 -38.53 24.21
C ALA A 115 10.08 -37.00 24.24
N LEU A 116 11.25 -36.49 24.64
CA LEU A 116 11.56 -35.06 24.62
C LEU A 116 11.49 -34.48 23.21
N PHE A 117 12.07 -35.17 22.23
CA PHE A 117 12.06 -34.72 20.84
C PHE A 117 10.64 -34.66 20.26
N CYS A 118 9.84 -35.71 20.47
CA CYS A 118 8.43 -35.73 20.11
C CYS A 118 7.65 -34.60 20.80
N GLY A 119 7.91 -34.34 22.08
CA GLY A 119 7.27 -33.27 22.84
C GLY A 119 7.57 -31.88 22.28
N VAL A 120 8.85 -31.57 22.04
CA VAL A 120 9.27 -30.26 21.51
C VAL A 120 8.74 -30.03 20.09
N THR A 121 8.81 -31.04 19.23
CA THR A 121 8.30 -30.94 17.85
C THR A 121 6.77 -30.76 17.83
N ALA A 122 6.04 -31.44 18.72
CA ALA A 122 4.60 -31.24 18.89
C ALA A 122 4.26 -29.82 19.39
N LEU A 123 5.00 -29.30 20.37
CA LEU A 123 4.82 -27.93 20.87
C LEU A 123 5.10 -26.88 19.77
N ALA A 124 6.17 -27.04 18.99
CA ALA A 124 6.48 -26.17 17.86
C ALA A 124 5.37 -26.18 16.80
N SER A 125 4.82 -27.37 16.50
CA SER A 125 3.64 -27.55 15.64
C SER A 125 2.42 -26.82 16.17
N MET A 126 2.12 -26.99 17.46
CA MET A 126 0.98 -26.34 18.13
C MET A 126 1.13 -24.81 18.10
N ALA A 127 2.33 -24.31 18.38
CA ALA A 127 2.62 -22.88 18.33
C ALA A 127 2.44 -22.30 16.91
N LYS A 128 2.96 -22.96 15.87
CA LYS A 128 2.76 -22.53 14.47
C LYS A 128 1.29 -22.59 14.06
N ARG A 129 0.57 -23.64 14.45
CA ARG A 129 -0.88 -23.75 14.20
C ARG A 129 -1.65 -22.61 14.89
N GLN A 130 -1.28 -22.26 16.12
CA GLN A 130 -1.88 -21.15 16.85
C GLN A 130 -1.57 -19.81 16.18
N LEU A 131 -0.33 -19.59 15.74
CA LEU A 131 0.07 -18.40 14.98
C LEU A 131 -0.74 -18.27 13.69
N GLU A 132 -0.85 -19.34 12.89
CA GLU A 132 -1.66 -19.35 11.67
C GLU A 132 -3.15 -19.10 11.95
N ASN A 133 -3.69 -19.66 13.03
CA ASN A 133 -5.07 -19.43 13.42
C ASN A 133 -5.29 -17.96 13.76
N ASN A 134 -4.37 -17.34 14.50
CA ASN A 134 -4.43 -15.91 14.82
C ASN A 134 -4.36 -15.07 13.54
N GLU A 135 -3.43 -15.34 12.62
CA GLU A 135 -3.36 -14.64 11.34
C GLU A 135 -4.66 -14.79 10.51
N ARG A 136 -5.27 -15.98 10.52
CA ARG A 136 -6.54 -16.22 9.81
C ARG A 136 -7.68 -15.44 10.45
N LEU A 137 -7.75 -15.41 11.78
CA LEU A 137 -8.76 -14.63 12.51
C LEU A 137 -8.63 -13.14 12.19
N LEU A 138 -7.42 -12.61 12.23
CA LEU A 138 -7.14 -11.21 11.85
C LEU A 138 -7.54 -10.93 10.40
N ARG A 139 -7.19 -11.81 9.45
CA ARG A 139 -7.63 -11.66 8.05
C ARG A 139 -9.15 -11.70 7.89
N VAL A 140 -9.84 -12.57 8.63
CA VAL A 140 -11.31 -12.65 8.60
C VAL A 140 -11.92 -11.37 9.17
N GLN A 141 -11.39 -10.83 10.27
CA GLN A 141 -11.82 -9.55 10.84
C GLN A 141 -11.64 -8.42 9.82
N LEU A 142 -10.45 -8.29 9.23
CA LEU A 142 -10.17 -7.30 8.20
C LEU A 142 -11.11 -7.41 6.99
N ILE A 143 -11.34 -8.63 6.50
CA ILE A 143 -12.30 -8.88 5.41
C ILE A 143 -13.71 -8.46 5.84
N SER A 144 -14.12 -8.78 7.06
CA SER A 144 -15.44 -8.43 7.56
C SER A 144 -15.64 -6.91 7.65
N GLU A 145 -14.62 -6.16 8.08
CA GLU A 145 -14.64 -4.70 8.09
C GLU A 145 -14.74 -4.11 6.68
N ARG A 146 -13.94 -4.63 5.73
CA ARG A 146 -14.01 -4.19 4.32
C ARG A 146 -15.37 -4.46 3.69
N VAL A 147 -15.96 -5.62 3.99
CA VAL A 147 -17.31 -5.99 3.52
C VAL A 147 -18.35 -5.07 4.15
N ALA A 148 -18.27 -4.79 5.45
CA ALA A 148 -19.19 -3.87 6.12
C ALA A 148 -19.14 -2.47 5.51
N ARG A 149 -17.94 -1.93 5.24
CA ARG A 149 -17.77 -0.65 4.55
C ARG A 149 -18.43 -0.64 3.18
N PHE A 150 -18.17 -1.68 2.38
CA PHE A 150 -18.76 -1.80 1.04
C PHE A 150 -20.30 -1.89 1.09
N GLU A 151 -20.86 -2.66 2.02
CA GLU A 151 -22.31 -2.76 2.20
C GLU A 151 -22.93 -1.42 2.63
N SER A 152 -22.26 -0.65 3.48
CA SER A 152 -22.73 0.67 3.91
C SER A 152 -22.63 1.71 2.80
N ASP A 153 -21.54 1.72 2.03
CA ASP A 153 -21.39 2.53 0.82
C ASP A 153 -22.55 2.26 -0.17
N PHE A 154 -22.85 0.98 -0.43
CA PHE A 154 -23.95 0.58 -1.30
C PHE A 154 -25.33 1.01 -0.78
N LYS A 155 -25.57 0.92 0.54
CA LYS A 155 -26.84 1.39 1.14
C LYS A 155 -27.00 2.90 1.04
N LEU A 156 -25.91 3.66 1.26
CA LEU A 156 -25.91 5.11 1.11
C LEU A 156 -26.24 5.52 -0.32
N GLU A 157 -25.69 4.84 -1.32
CA GLU A 157 -26.04 5.05 -2.74
C GLU A 157 -27.53 4.77 -3.00
N GLN A 158 -28.07 3.67 -2.47
CA GLN A 158 -29.48 3.32 -2.65
C GLN A 158 -30.43 4.33 -2.00
N ALA A 159 -30.08 4.80 -0.79
CA ALA A 159 -30.83 5.85 -0.09
C ALA A 159 -30.80 7.20 -0.84
N GLN A 160 -29.70 7.53 -1.51
CA GLN A 160 -29.58 8.76 -2.30
C GLN A 160 -30.27 8.66 -3.66
N SER A 161 -30.20 7.50 -4.32
CA SER A 161 -30.86 7.27 -5.60
C SER A 161 -32.38 7.37 -5.51
N SER A 162 -32.97 6.89 -4.42
CA SER A 162 -34.41 6.99 -4.12
C SER A 162 -34.88 8.42 -3.84
N ILE A 163 -33.99 9.31 -3.40
CA ILE A 163 -34.27 10.75 -3.27
C ILE A 163 -34.20 11.45 -4.64
N SER A 164 -33.32 10.99 -5.54
CA SER A 164 -33.10 11.58 -6.87
C SER A 164 -34.11 11.15 -7.95
N SER A 165 -34.83 10.04 -7.76
CA SER A 165 -35.83 9.53 -8.72
C SER A 165 -37.08 10.42 -8.87
N GLY A 166 -37.17 11.53 -8.13
CA GLY A 166 -38.14 12.61 -8.34
C GLY A 166 -37.79 13.61 -9.44
N ARG A 167 -36.63 13.51 -10.11
CA ARG A 167 -36.24 14.38 -11.25
C ARG A 167 -35.58 13.56 -12.38
N SER A 168 -36.25 13.45 -13.53
CA SER A 168 -35.81 12.79 -14.79
C SER A 168 -34.59 13.50 -15.43
N SER A 169 -33.72 12.90 -16.27
CA SER A 169 -33.92 12.01 -17.43
C SER A 169 -32.60 11.26 -17.82
N PRO A 170 -32.62 10.14 -18.58
CA PRO A 170 -31.44 9.31 -18.84
C PRO A 170 -30.78 9.60 -20.21
N ASN A 171 -29.45 9.70 -20.26
CA ASN A 171 -28.73 9.62 -21.53
C ASN A 171 -27.54 8.65 -21.43
N ARG A 172 -27.51 7.68 -22.36
CA ARG A 172 -26.51 6.59 -22.49
C ARG A 172 -25.14 7.13 -22.89
N ARG A 173 -24.02 6.60 -22.33
CA ARG A 173 -22.72 6.41 -23.01
C ARG A 173 -21.66 5.63 -22.18
N SER A 174 -20.94 4.76 -22.90
CA SER A 174 -19.69 4.00 -22.66
C SER A 174 -19.50 3.15 -21.39
N SER A 175 -19.11 1.89 -21.59
CA SER A 175 -18.77 0.88 -20.57
C SER A 175 -17.58 1.26 -19.68
N ASP A 176 -16.71 2.15 -20.14
CA ASP A 176 -15.49 2.57 -19.42
C ASP A 176 -15.78 3.59 -18.30
N LEU A 177 -17.06 3.97 -18.13
CA LEU A 177 -17.53 4.88 -17.10
C LEU A 177 -18.26 4.15 -15.96
N GLN A 178 -18.33 2.82 -15.94
CA GLN A 178 -19.12 2.12 -14.90
C GLN A 178 -18.56 2.32 -13.47
N SER A 179 -17.25 2.51 -13.31
CA SER A 179 -16.62 2.87 -12.03
C SER A 179 -16.91 4.33 -11.62
N VAL A 180 -17.02 5.23 -12.61
CA VAL A 180 -17.26 6.68 -12.45
C VAL A 180 -18.76 7.01 -12.31
N VAL A 181 -19.65 6.19 -12.86
CA VAL A 181 -21.11 6.40 -12.84
C VAL A 181 -21.73 6.05 -11.48
N ALA A 182 -21.09 5.21 -10.66
CA ALA A 182 -21.60 4.83 -9.34
C ALA A 182 -21.83 6.04 -8.41
N TRP A 183 -21.06 7.12 -8.57
CA TRP A 183 -21.02 8.22 -7.59
C TRP A 183 -21.57 9.56 -8.08
N ARG A 184 -22.25 9.58 -9.23
CA ARG A 184 -22.66 10.81 -9.93
C ARG A 184 -23.74 11.65 -9.20
N ASN A 185 -24.30 11.17 -8.09
CA ASN A 185 -25.48 11.77 -7.44
C ASN A 185 -25.28 12.25 -5.99
N GLY A 186 -24.06 12.23 -5.43
CA GLY A 186 -23.81 12.47 -4.00
C GLY A 186 -23.38 13.90 -3.62
N GLN A 187 -24.21 14.93 -3.83
CA GLN A 187 -23.90 16.30 -3.38
C GLN A 187 -23.61 16.42 -1.87
N THR A 188 -24.17 15.54 -1.04
CA THR A 188 -24.10 15.63 0.43
C THR A 188 -22.86 14.99 1.03
N GLY A 189 -22.12 14.22 0.24
CA GLY A 189 -21.10 13.33 0.75
C GLY A 189 -19.92 14.02 1.41
N PHE A 190 -19.23 14.83 0.62
CA PHE A 190 -18.09 15.60 1.08
C PHE A 190 -18.48 16.82 1.92
N THR A 191 -19.78 17.14 2.05
CA THR A 191 -20.28 18.28 2.81
C THR A 191 -20.93 17.89 4.14
N GLN A 192 -21.11 16.60 4.41
CA GLN A 192 -21.66 16.07 5.68
C GLN A 192 -20.90 16.55 6.91
N PHE A 193 -19.61 16.84 6.75
CA PHE A 193 -18.78 17.38 7.81
C PHE A 193 -17.76 18.37 7.22
N ILE A 194 -17.72 19.58 7.79
CA ILE A 194 -16.70 20.59 7.52
C ILE A 194 -16.13 20.99 8.88
N PHE A 195 -14.85 20.69 9.10
CA PHE A 195 -14.19 21.06 10.34
C PHE A 195 -14.05 22.59 10.41
N ASP A 196 -14.52 23.19 11.50
CA ASP A 196 -14.45 24.64 11.74
C ASP A 196 -13.86 24.89 13.13
N MET A 197 -12.77 25.65 13.16
CA MET A 197 -12.06 26.01 14.39
C MET A 197 -12.84 26.97 15.29
N LYS A 198 -13.94 27.57 14.82
CA LYS A 198 -14.78 28.47 15.62
C LYS A 198 -15.77 27.75 16.53
N THR A 199 -15.99 26.46 16.29
CA THR A 199 -16.91 25.60 17.04
C THR A 199 -16.14 24.65 17.95
N ASP A 200 -16.84 24.04 18.91
CA ASP A 200 -16.21 23.15 19.89
C ASP A 200 -15.56 21.94 19.20
N CYS A 201 -14.25 21.77 19.41
CA CYS A 201 -13.45 20.74 18.77
C CYS A 201 -13.93 19.34 19.15
N LYS A 202 -14.29 19.16 20.43
CA LYS A 202 -14.78 17.89 20.96
C LYS A 202 -16.10 17.48 20.31
N GLU A 203 -17.08 18.39 20.25
CA GLU A 203 -18.37 18.15 19.57
C GLU A 203 -18.19 17.75 18.10
N GLN A 204 -17.27 18.41 17.39
CA GLN A 204 -16.95 18.05 16.00
C GLN A 204 -16.36 16.64 15.87
N LEU A 205 -15.44 16.25 16.76
CA LEU A 205 -14.88 14.90 16.77
C LEU A 205 -15.91 13.83 17.16
N GLU A 206 -16.84 14.13 18.07
CA GLU A 206 -17.95 13.23 18.42
C GLU A 206 -18.90 13.01 17.24
N HIS A 207 -19.17 14.07 16.46
CA HIS A 207 -19.92 13.95 15.22
C HIS A 207 -19.18 13.08 14.19
N MET A 208 -17.85 13.22 14.07
CA MET A 208 -17.03 12.37 13.20
C MET A 208 -17.04 10.90 13.65
N VAL A 209 -17.00 10.63 14.96
CA VAL A 209 -17.14 9.27 15.51
C VAL A 209 -18.49 8.66 15.12
N THR A 210 -19.57 9.44 15.26
CA THR A 210 -20.91 9.01 14.87
C THR A 210 -20.98 8.67 13.38
N LEU A 211 -20.42 9.53 12.52
CA LEU A 211 -20.33 9.28 11.08
C LEU A 211 -19.47 8.04 10.77
N GLY A 212 -18.36 7.86 11.48
CA GLY A 212 -17.46 6.72 11.30
C GLY A 212 -18.05 5.38 11.69
N HIS A 213 -18.94 5.35 12.67
CA HIS A 213 -19.75 4.17 12.97
C HIS A 213 -20.76 3.88 11.86
N GLN A 214 -21.45 4.91 11.34
CA GLN A 214 -22.44 4.75 10.27
C GLN A 214 -21.82 4.24 8.96
N GLU A 215 -20.63 4.73 8.63
CA GLU A 215 -19.90 4.41 7.39
C GLU A 215 -18.85 3.29 7.60
N HIS A 216 -18.74 2.72 8.80
CA HIS A 216 -17.84 1.62 9.17
C HIS A 216 -16.34 1.85 8.90
N TRP A 217 -15.86 3.09 8.94
CA TRP A 217 -14.42 3.39 8.80
C TRP A 217 -13.72 3.67 10.13
N LEU A 218 -14.47 3.79 11.23
CA LEU A 218 -13.87 3.99 12.54
C LEU A 218 -13.11 2.74 12.99
N ILE A 219 -11.86 2.94 13.41
CA ILE A 219 -10.97 1.89 13.92
C ILE A 219 -10.88 2.02 15.44
N GLU A 220 -11.06 0.91 16.14
CA GLU A 220 -10.84 0.87 17.58
C GLU A 220 -9.34 0.96 17.90
N ALA A 221 -8.98 1.70 18.94
CA ALA A 221 -7.58 1.87 19.34
C ALA A 221 -6.88 0.54 19.67
N SER A 222 -7.64 -0.50 20.06
CA SER A 222 -7.15 -1.86 20.32
C SER A 222 -6.67 -2.59 19.07
N GLN A 223 -7.18 -2.22 17.88
CA GLN A 223 -6.90 -2.86 16.60
C GLN A 223 -5.67 -2.26 15.90
N LEU A 224 -5.28 -1.04 16.31
CA LEU A 224 -4.20 -0.27 15.72
C LEU A 224 -2.99 -0.26 16.67
N SER A 225 -1.85 -0.73 16.19
CA SER A 225 -0.60 -0.69 16.92
C SER A 225 0.49 0.03 16.12
N PHE A 226 1.27 0.88 16.76
CA PHE A 226 2.40 1.56 16.12
C PHE A 226 3.43 1.97 17.17
N ASN A 227 4.69 2.06 16.76
CA ASN A 227 5.79 2.47 17.62
C ASN A 227 6.26 3.88 17.21
N PRO A 228 6.37 4.84 18.15
CA PRO A 228 6.91 6.17 17.86
C PRO A 228 8.30 6.17 17.21
N LYS A 229 9.09 5.10 17.40
CA LYS A 229 10.41 4.92 16.77
C LYS A 229 10.33 4.63 15.27
N ASN A 230 9.20 4.14 14.77
CA ASN A 230 9.01 3.78 13.37
C ASN A 230 8.57 4.98 12.54
N LEU A 231 9.32 6.08 12.64
CA LEU A 231 9.07 7.30 11.90
C LEU A 231 9.36 7.08 10.41
N ILE A 232 8.33 7.20 9.57
CA ILE A 232 8.46 7.17 8.12
C ILE A 232 8.79 8.56 7.59
N GLY A 233 8.11 9.58 8.13
CA GLY A 233 8.29 10.94 7.66
C GLY A 233 7.67 11.98 8.57
N ARG A 234 8.14 13.21 8.42
CA ARG A 234 7.58 14.38 9.09
C ARG A 234 7.18 15.38 8.02
N GLY A 235 5.89 15.65 7.92
CA GLY A 235 5.32 16.60 6.97
C GLY A 235 4.94 17.93 7.64
N ASN A 236 4.40 18.85 6.85
CA ASN A 236 3.86 20.12 7.36
C ASN A 236 2.64 19.91 8.27
N TYR A 237 1.90 18.82 8.07
CA TYR A 237 0.60 18.57 8.69
C TYR A 237 0.63 17.50 9.79
N GLY A 238 1.80 16.93 10.07
CA GLY A 238 1.88 15.82 11.02
C GLY A 238 3.13 14.96 10.91
N VAL A 239 3.13 13.92 11.73
CA VAL A 239 4.10 12.84 11.72
C VAL A 239 3.44 11.62 11.08
N ILE A 240 4.20 10.86 10.29
CA ILE A 240 3.75 9.60 9.69
C ILE A 240 4.57 8.47 10.30
N LEU A 241 3.90 7.52 10.93
CA LEU A 241 4.51 6.34 11.54
C LEU A 241 4.11 5.08 10.78
N ALA A 242 5.00 4.09 10.73
CA ALA A 242 4.63 2.74 10.33
C ALA A 242 3.88 2.06 11.48
N GLY A 243 2.72 1.49 11.17
CA GLY A 243 1.88 0.77 12.10
C GLY A 243 1.38 -0.55 11.55
N ASP A 244 0.59 -1.23 12.37
CA ASP A 244 -0.09 -2.48 12.06
C ASP A 244 -1.56 -2.36 12.46
N LEU A 245 -2.45 -2.65 11.50
CA LEU A 245 -3.90 -2.74 11.68
C LEU A 245 -4.31 -4.20 11.49
N LEU A 246 -4.56 -4.93 12.57
CA LEU A 246 -4.95 -6.34 12.52
C LEU A 246 -4.00 -7.19 11.64
N GLY A 247 -2.69 -7.03 11.77
CA GLY A 247 -1.68 -7.74 10.97
C GLY A 247 -1.44 -7.14 9.57
N MET A 248 -2.11 -6.04 9.21
CA MET A 248 -1.87 -5.31 7.97
C MET A 248 -0.90 -4.14 8.22
N PRO A 249 0.22 -4.04 7.48
CA PRO A 249 1.08 -2.87 7.55
C PRO A 249 0.35 -1.62 7.04
N VAL A 250 0.36 -0.57 7.84
CA VAL A 250 -0.34 0.70 7.57
C VAL A 250 0.57 1.90 7.84
N ALA A 251 0.25 3.03 7.21
CA ALA A 251 0.81 4.33 7.56
C ALA A 251 -0.17 5.07 8.49
N VAL A 252 0.29 5.51 9.65
CA VAL A 252 -0.50 6.24 10.64
C VAL A 252 -0.06 7.69 10.64
N LYS A 253 -0.92 8.58 10.13
CA LYS A 253 -0.70 10.02 10.14
C LYS A 253 -1.35 10.62 11.38
N LEU A 254 -0.53 11.34 12.14
CA LEU A 254 -0.91 11.92 13.42
C LEU A 254 -0.50 13.40 13.50
N PRO A 255 -1.30 14.24 14.17
CA PRO A 255 -1.02 15.66 14.28
C PRO A 255 0.29 15.93 15.04
N LEU A 256 0.92 17.08 14.79
CA LEU A 256 2.06 17.53 15.59
C LEU A 256 1.62 17.89 17.02
N ALA A 257 2.55 17.99 17.96
CA ALA A 257 2.29 18.26 19.38
C ALA A 257 1.36 19.47 19.66
N ASN A 258 1.28 20.43 18.74
CA ASN A 258 0.25 21.48 18.72
C ASN A 258 -0.95 21.01 17.87
N ALA A 259 -1.67 20.00 18.36
CA ALA A 259 -2.66 19.25 17.58
C ALA A 259 -3.76 20.14 16.97
N SER A 260 -4.12 21.24 17.65
CA SER A 260 -5.14 22.20 17.24
C SER A 260 -4.88 22.86 15.88
N LEU A 261 -3.62 23.01 15.45
CA LEU A 261 -3.29 23.63 14.17
C LEU A 261 -3.38 22.66 12.99
N SER A 262 -3.06 21.38 13.19
CA SER A 262 -3.05 20.35 12.15
C SER A 262 -4.34 19.53 12.04
N LEU A 263 -5.18 19.54 13.08
CA LEU A 263 -6.44 18.80 13.12
C LEU A 263 -7.40 19.17 11.97
N PRO A 264 -7.56 20.46 11.57
CA PRO A 264 -8.43 20.82 10.45
C PRO A 264 -7.97 20.19 9.14
N ASP A 265 -6.66 20.15 8.88
CA ASP A 265 -6.10 19.57 7.65
C ASP A 265 -6.27 18.05 7.64
N LEU A 266 -6.05 17.39 8.78
CA LEU A 266 -6.25 15.94 8.93
C LEU A 266 -7.72 15.54 8.81
N ALA A 267 -8.62 16.35 9.37
CA ALA A 267 -10.07 16.18 9.22
C ALA A 267 -10.53 16.42 7.78
N ASN A 268 -9.92 17.39 7.09
CA ASN A 268 -10.16 17.64 5.68
C ASN A 268 -9.68 16.46 4.82
N GLU A 269 -8.50 15.92 5.11
CA GLU A 269 -7.97 14.75 4.43
C GLU A 269 -8.86 13.52 4.63
N LEU A 270 -9.29 13.22 5.86
CA LEU A 270 -10.28 12.18 6.15
C LEU A 270 -11.54 12.35 5.30
N ARG A 271 -12.05 13.58 5.22
CA ARG A 271 -13.28 13.91 4.49
C ARG A 271 -13.21 13.51 3.02
N PHE A 272 -12.05 13.65 2.37
CA PHE A 272 -11.87 13.29 0.97
C PHE A 272 -11.45 11.83 0.79
N LEU A 273 -10.43 11.38 1.52
CA LEU A 273 -9.87 10.04 1.37
C LEU A 273 -10.87 8.95 1.72
N ARG A 274 -11.81 9.19 2.65
CA ARG A 274 -12.87 8.21 2.97
C ARG A 274 -13.76 7.84 1.79
N ARG A 275 -13.80 8.68 0.74
CA ARG A 275 -14.60 8.46 -0.47
C ARG A 275 -13.79 8.26 -1.74
N ALA A 276 -12.48 8.50 -1.69
CA ALA A 276 -11.61 8.36 -2.85
C ALA A 276 -11.10 6.92 -2.97
N ARG A 277 -11.41 6.25 -4.09
CA ARG A 277 -10.89 4.93 -4.42
C ARG A 277 -10.35 4.92 -5.84
N HIS A 278 -9.04 4.90 -5.96
CA HIS A 278 -8.37 4.91 -7.26
C HIS A 278 -6.93 4.35 -7.11
N PRO A 279 -6.41 3.55 -8.07
CA PRO A 279 -5.09 2.91 -7.94
C PRO A 279 -3.94 3.91 -7.74
N HIS A 280 -4.06 5.11 -8.32
CA HIS A 280 -3.07 6.20 -8.23
C HIS A 280 -3.37 7.22 -7.12
N ILE A 281 -4.21 6.86 -6.14
CA ILE A 281 -4.46 7.62 -4.92
C ILE A 281 -4.16 6.68 -3.74
N VAL A 282 -3.60 7.21 -2.65
CA VAL A 282 -3.38 6.43 -1.44
C VAL A 282 -4.70 5.90 -0.89
N ALA A 283 -4.73 4.59 -0.61
CA ALA A 283 -5.92 3.93 -0.09
C ALA A 283 -6.13 4.28 1.39
N PHE A 284 -7.31 4.79 1.70
CA PHE A 284 -7.78 5.00 3.06
C PHE A 284 -8.15 3.68 3.74
N GLN A 285 -7.59 3.43 4.92
CA GLN A 285 -7.89 2.24 5.73
C GLN A 285 -8.76 2.53 6.95
N GLY A 286 -8.93 3.78 7.36
CA GLY A 286 -9.83 4.15 8.45
C GLY A 286 -9.28 5.30 9.28
N ALA A 287 -9.98 5.62 10.35
CA ALA A 287 -9.50 6.60 11.31
C ALA A 287 -9.80 6.16 12.74
N CYS A 288 -8.89 6.50 13.66
CA CYS A 288 -9.09 6.32 15.09
C CYS A 288 -9.26 7.71 15.70
N ILE A 289 -10.33 7.90 16.46
CA ILE A 289 -10.70 9.20 17.03
C ILE A 289 -10.86 9.05 18.53
N LEU A 290 -10.20 9.92 19.29
CA LEU A 290 -10.31 10.00 20.74
C LEU A 290 -10.80 11.42 21.10
N PRO A 291 -12.13 11.67 21.11
CA PRO A 291 -12.67 13.01 21.28
C PRO A 291 -12.24 13.68 22.59
N GLN A 292 -12.14 12.91 23.68
CA GLN A 292 -11.74 13.43 25.01
C GLN A 292 -10.31 13.95 25.04
N ALA A 293 -9.44 13.42 24.16
CA ALA A 293 -8.06 13.84 24.02
C ALA A 293 -7.84 14.79 22.83
N GLU A 294 -8.90 15.12 22.08
CA GLU A 294 -8.85 15.87 20.82
C GLU A 294 -7.88 15.29 19.78
N ILE A 295 -7.80 13.95 19.74
CA ILE A 295 -6.89 13.23 18.86
C ILE A 295 -7.66 12.60 17.71
N LEU A 296 -7.15 12.78 16.50
CA LEU A 296 -7.52 12.08 15.28
C LEU A 296 -6.26 11.43 14.71
N PHE A 297 -6.32 10.12 14.47
CA PHE A 297 -5.34 9.38 13.69
C PHE A 297 -5.96 8.97 12.36
N LEU A 298 -5.28 9.28 11.27
CA LEU A 298 -5.65 8.83 9.94
C LEU A 298 -4.80 7.60 9.58
N VAL A 299 -5.46 6.53 9.16
CA VAL A 299 -4.83 5.25 8.83
C VAL A 299 -4.95 5.02 7.32
N GLU A 300 -3.81 4.93 6.66
CA GLU A 300 -3.66 4.78 5.21
C GLU A 300 -2.89 3.50 4.86
N GLU A 301 -2.91 3.08 3.60
CA GLU A 301 -2.03 2.03 3.14
C GLU A 301 -0.55 2.43 3.31
N LEU A 302 0.28 1.48 3.77
CA LEU A 302 1.71 1.68 3.77
C LEU A 302 2.25 1.51 2.34
N VAL A 303 2.53 2.62 1.67
CA VAL A 303 3.10 2.61 0.31
C VAL A 303 4.60 2.35 0.36
N ASN A 304 5.03 1.20 -0.15
CA ASN A 304 6.45 0.90 -0.38
C ASN A 304 6.94 1.63 -1.65
N GLY A 305 7.39 2.86 -1.46
CA GLY A 305 7.88 3.71 -2.53
C GLY A 305 8.59 4.96 -2.02
N THR A 306 9.16 5.70 -2.96
CA THR A 306 9.88 6.95 -2.69
C THR A 306 9.12 8.12 -3.28
N SER A 307 9.15 9.29 -2.63
CA SER A 307 8.53 10.49 -3.23
C SER A 307 9.20 10.84 -4.56
N LEU A 308 8.43 11.30 -5.53
CA LEU A 308 8.93 11.70 -6.84
C LEU A 308 9.99 12.79 -6.73
N GLN A 309 9.86 13.68 -5.73
CA GLN A 309 10.88 14.67 -5.39
C GLN A 309 12.22 14.00 -5.03
N ALA A 310 12.22 13.08 -4.06
CA ALA A 310 13.44 12.43 -3.59
C ALA A 310 14.03 11.51 -4.67
N LEU A 311 13.17 10.84 -5.43
CA LEU A 311 13.55 9.93 -6.50
C LEU A 311 14.36 10.66 -7.59
N LEU A 312 13.86 11.80 -8.08
CA LEU A 312 14.51 12.55 -9.17
C LEU A 312 15.59 13.52 -8.72
N SER A 313 15.60 13.92 -7.43
CA SER A 313 16.70 14.72 -6.86
C SER A 313 17.92 13.86 -6.49
N GLY A 314 17.76 12.54 -6.42
CA GLY A 314 18.82 11.58 -6.13
C GLY A 314 19.59 11.13 -7.37
N SER A 315 20.32 10.01 -7.25
CA SER A 315 21.04 9.38 -8.36
C SER A 315 20.17 8.45 -9.23
N LEU A 316 18.95 8.13 -8.79
CA LEU A 316 18.01 7.34 -9.58
C LEU A 316 17.39 8.19 -10.68
N GLN A 317 17.42 7.66 -11.91
CA GLN A 317 16.73 8.26 -13.05
C GLN A 317 15.63 7.33 -13.53
N LEU A 318 14.41 7.85 -13.60
CA LEU A 318 13.34 7.20 -14.33
C LEU A 318 13.70 7.19 -15.81
N ASN A 319 13.56 6.03 -16.46
CA ASN A 319 13.67 5.96 -17.90
C ASN A 319 12.45 6.66 -18.55
N THR A 320 12.51 6.88 -19.87
CA THR A 320 11.44 7.59 -20.60
C THR A 320 10.07 6.94 -20.42
N MET A 321 9.99 5.61 -20.40
CA MET A 321 8.74 4.87 -20.24
C MET A 321 8.15 5.05 -18.84
N GLU A 322 8.99 4.98 -17.80
CA GLU A 322 8.57 5.19 -16.42
C GLU A 322 8.13 6.63 -16.18
N LYS A 323 8.83 7.62 -16.75
CA LYS A 323 8.41 9.04 -16.71
C LYS A 323 6.99 9.21 -17.26
N HIS A 324 6.70 8.60 -18.41
CA HIS A 324 5.34 8.63 -18.96
C HIS A 324 4.32 7.92 -18.07
N GLY A 325 4.66 6.74 -17.55
CA GLY A 325 3.80 5.97 -16.65
C GLY A 325 3.41 6.78 -15.41
N VAL A 326 4.39 7.47 -14.81
CA VAL A 326 4.17 8.39 -13.68
C VAL A 326 3.25 9.55 -14.07
N LEU A 327 3.52 10.24 -15.19
CA LEU A 327 2.68 11.38 -15.61
C LEU A 327 1.25 10.96 -15.94
N LEU A 328 1.08 9.84 -16.64
CA LEU A 328 -0.24 9.31 -16.98
C LEU A 328 -1.00 8.84 -15.73
N GLY A 329 -0.33 8.19 -14.78
CA GLY A 329 -0.95 7.76 -13.54
C GLY A 329 -1.42 8.92 -12.66
N ILE A 330 -0.59 9.97 -12.52
CA ILE A 330 -0.98 11.23 -11.86
C ILE A 330 -2.22 11.81 -12.54
N LEU A 331 -2.21 11.89 -13.87
CA LEU A 331 -3.29 12.50 -14.62
C LEU A 331 -4.60 11.70 -14.55
N ARG A 332 -4.52 10.36 -14.49
CA ARG A 332 -5.66 9.48 -14.23
C ARG A 332 -6.26 9.75 -12.85
N ALA A 333 -5.44 9.96 -11.81
CA ALA A 333 -5.91 10.33 -10.48
C ALA A 333 -6.60 11.71 -10.49
N LEU A 334 -6.02 12.71 -11.16
CA LEU A 334 -6.65 14.03 -11.30
C LEU A 334 -7.98 13.94 -12.06
N ARG A 335 -8.02 13.19 -13.16
CA ARG A 335 -9.26 12.94 -13.91
C ARG A 335 -10.34 12.33 -13.02
N TYR A 336 -9.98 11.34 -12.21
CA TYR A 336 -10.89 10.73 -11.25
C TYR A 336 -11.45 11.77 -10.27
N LEU A 337 -10.58 12.53 -9.59
CA LEU A 337 -10.99 13.55 -8.62
C LEU A 337 -11.84 14.66 -9.24
N HIS A 338 -11.42 15.16 -10.40
CA HIS A 338 -12.11 16.23 -11.13
C HIS A 338 -13.45 15.76 -11.69
N GLY A 339 -13.61 14.46 -11.96
CA GLY A 339 -14.84 13.84 -12.42
C GLY A 339 -15.85 13.49 -11.32
N LEU A 340 -15.47 13.58 -10.03
CA LEU A 340 -16.39 13.38 -8.91
C LEU A 340 -17.53 14.41 -8.94
N VAL A 341 -18.66 14.07 -8.31
CA VAL A 341 -19.79 14.98 -8.13
C VAL A 341 -20.10 15.09 -6.64
N PRO A 342 -19.78 16.22 -6.00
CA PRO A 342 -19.15 17.42 -6.55
C PRO A 342 -17.65 17.20 -6.86
N SER A 343 -17.14 17.93 -7.85
CA SER A 343 -15.76 17.78 -8.33
C SER A 343 -14.76 18.26 -7.29
N VAL A 344 -13.71 17.47 -7.10
CA VAL A 344 -12.71 17.63 -6.05
C VAL A 344 -11.38 18.03 -6.70
N ALA A 345 -10.76 19.10 -6.21
CA ALA A 345 -9.39 19.45 -6.55
C ALA A 345 -8.46 19.05 -5.41
N HIS A 346 -7.27 18.55 -5.75
CA HIS A 346 -6.25 18.17 -4.77
C HIS A 346 -5.67 19.39 -4.05
N GLY A 347 -5.36 20.47 -4.78
CA GLY A 347 -4.96 21.76 -4.20
C GLY A 347 -3.50 21.89 -3.73
N ASP A 348 -2.69 20.82 -3.72
CA ASP A 348 -1.24 20.87 -3.40
C ASP A 348 -0.46 19.80 -4.17
N LEU A 349 -0.77 19.67 -5.47
CA LEU A 349 -0.06 18.76 -6.35
C LEU A 349 1.39 19.23 -6.55
N LYS A 350 2.34 18.42 -6.08
CA LYS A 350 3.79 18.66 -6.19
C LYS A 350 4.54 17.32 -6.11
N PRO A 351 5.82 17.25 -6.54
CA PRO A 351 6.56 15.99 -6.54
C PRO A 351 6.74 15.33 -5.17
N SER A 352 6.73 16.08 -4.06
CA SER A 352 6.80 15.47 -2.73
C SER A 352 5.48 14.82 -2.28
N ASN A 353 4.36 15.14 -2.93
CA ASN A 353 3.04 14.55 -2.68
C ASN A 353 2.67 13.45 -3.70
N VAL A 354 3.67 12.95 -4.43
CA VAL A 354 3.54 11.78 -5.33
C VAL A 354 4.52 10.73 -4.86
N LEU A 355 4.05 9.60 -4.36
CA LEU A 355 4.88 8.43 -4.10
C LEU A 355 4.99 7.57 -5.36
N VAL A 356 6.18 7.09 -5.68
CA VAL A 356 6.46 6.18 -6.78
C VAL A 356 6.81 4.83 -6.19
N LEU A 357 6.00 3.81 -6.50
CA LEU A 357 6.19 2.46 -5.97
C LEU A 357 7.50 1.85 -6.46
N ASP A 358 8.21 1.14 -5.60
CA ASP A 358 9.54 0.60 -5.95
C ASP A 358 9.45 -0.47 -7.04
N ARG A 359 8.40 -1.29 -7.01
CA ARG A 359 8.24 -2.50 -7.84
C ARG A 359 7.83 -2.21 -9.28
N ASP A 360 6.84 -1.36 -9.50
CA ASP A 360 6.22 -1.13 -10.83
C ASP A 360 6.31 0.33 -11.28
N LYS A 361 6.96 1.19 -10.48
CA LYS A 361 7.07 2.64 -10.72
C LYS A 361 5.74 3.34 -10.94
N SER A 362 4.65 2.78 -10.43
CA SER A 362 3.34 3.42 -10.48
C SER A 362 3.28 4.59 -9.47
N PRO A 363 2.63 5.71 -9.82
CA PRO A 363 2.47 6.84 -8.91
C PRO A 363 1.25 6.64 -8.00
N LYS A 364 1.32 7.18 -6.79
CA LYS A 364 0.20 7.39 -5.86
C LYS A 364 0.22 8.82 -5.33
N LEU A 365 -0.90 9.53 -5.49
CA LEU A 365 -1.11 10.82 -4.86
C LEU A 365 -1.41 10.63 -3.37
N ILE A 366 -0.75 11.43 -2.54
CA ILE A 366 -0.90 11.49 -1.08
C ILE A 366 -1.23 12.93 -0.67
N ASP A 367 -1.61 13.12 0.59
CA ASP A 367 -1.75 14.43 1.25
C ASP A 367 -2.91 15.30 0.74
N PHE A 368 -4.12 14.95 1.16
CA PHE A 368 -5.36 15.65 0.77
C PHE A 368 -5.77 16.75 1.77
N GLY A 369 -4.85 17.19 2.64
CA GLY A 369 -5.13 18.21 3.66
C GLY A 369 -5.61 19.55 3.08
N LEU A 370 -5.21 19.87 1.85
CA LEU A 370 -5.61 21.09 1.13
C LEU A 370 -6.66 20.86 0.03
N ALA A 371 -7.20 19.64 -0.07
CA ALA A 371 -8.18 19.29 -1.08
C ALA A 371 -9.50 20.04 -0.86
N ARG A 372 -10.24 20.26 -1.94
CA ARG A 372 -11.42 21.14 -1.93
C ARG A 372 -12.48 20.71 -2.92
N ILE A 373 -13.73 20.98 -2.55
CA ILE A 373 -14.89 20.79 -3.41
C ILE A 373 -15.14 22.07 -4.20
N ARG A 374 -15.45 21.95 -5.50
CA ARG A 374 -15.97 23.07 -6.30
C ARG A 374 -17.22 23.65 -5.61
N HIS A 375 -17.21 24.97 -5.39
CA HIS A 375 -18.29 25.75 -4.72
C HIS A 375 -18.35 25.72 -3.18
N SER A 376 -17.34 25.20 -2.47
CA SER A 376 -17.26 25.30 -1.00
C SER A 376 -16.40 26.50 -0.54
N HIS A 377 -16.85 27.24 0.48
CA HIS A 377 -16.04 28.29 1.14
C HIS A 377 -14.99 27.63 2.05
N SER A 378 -13.88 27.18 1.46
CA SER A 378 -12.77 26.56 2.20
C SER A 378 -11.66 27.58 2.56
N ARG A 379 -10.88 27.27 3.60
CA ARG A 379 -9.87 28.12 4.24
C ARG A 379 -8.77 28.59 3.26
N GLN A 380 -8.14 29.72 3.61
CA GLN A 380 -7.08 30.39 2.85
C GLN A 380 -5.90 29.46 2.49
N LEU A 381 -5.32 29.74 1.32
CA LEU A 381 -4.28 28.93 0.68
C LEU A 381 -3.01 28.75 1.52
N GLY A 382 -2.65 27.49 1.74
CA GLY A 382 -1.28 27.00 1.90
C GLY A 382 -0.88 26.15 0.70
N GLY A 383 0.39 25.74 0.64
CA GLY A 383 0.98 24.92 -0.42
C GLY A 383 2.31 25.50 -0.92
N THR A 384 2.90 24.92 -1.96
CA THR A 384 4.27 25.29 -2.38
C THR A 384 4.26 26.31 -3.54
N PRO A 385 4.65 27.58 -3.33
CA PRO A 385 4.41 28.68 -4.28
C PRO A 385 4.86 28.44 -5.72
N ARG A 386 5.97 27.71 -5.92
CA ARG A 386 6.50 27.41 -7.26
C ARG A 386 5.62 26.50 -8.12
N TYR A 387 4.70 25.74 -7.50
CA TYR A 387 3.75 24.86 -8.19
C TYR A 387 2.36 25.51 -8.31
N MET A 388 2.11 26.58 -7.56
CA MET A 388 0.80 27.23 -7.49
C MET A 388 0.47 28.04 -8.75
N ALA A 389 -0.81 28.02 -9.12
CA ALA A 389 -1.35 28.88 -10.16
C ALA A 389 -1.41 30.37 -9.72
N PRO A 390 -1.43 31.34 -10.64
CA PRO A 390 -1.47 32.77 -10.29
C PRO A 390 -2.67 33.16 -9.43
N GLU A 391 -3.85 32.62 -9.70
CA GLU A 391 -5.09 32.87 -8.95
C GLU A 391 -5.06 32.27 -7.53
N VAL A 392 -4.26 31.22 -7.35
CA VAL A 392 -3.99 30.55 -6.07
C VAL A 392 -3.03 31.43 -5.26
N LEU A 393 -1.95 31.93 -5.86
CA LEU A 393 -0.99 32.83 -5.21
C LEU A 393 -1.62 34.17 -4.80
N THR A 394 -2.42 34.77 -5.68
CA THR A 394 -3.08 36.07 -5.45
C THR A 394 -4.34 35.97 -4.60
N LYS A 395 -4.74 34.77 -4.17
CA LYS A 395 -5.96 34.50 -3.41
C LYS A 395 -7.24 34.97 -4.12
N THR A 396 -7.21 35.04 -5.46
CA THR A 396 -8.35 35.42 -6.31
C THR A 396 -9.11 34.22 -6.88
N ILE A 397 -8.70 33.00 -6.50
CA ILE A 397 -9.27 31.76 -7.02
C ILE A 397 -10.78 31.69 -6.84
N GLN A 398 -11.48 31.51 -7.96
CA GLN A 398 -12.88 31.14 -7.97
C GLN A 398 -12.99 29.64 -7.68
N MET A 399 -13.74 29.26 -6.64
CA MET A 399 -13.86 27.85 -6.22
C MET A 399 -14.41 26.94 -7.33
N ALA A 400 -15.13 27.49 -8.30
CA ALA A 400 -15.59 26.77 -9.50
C ALA A 400 -14.45 26.33 -10.44
N LYS A 401 -13.22 26.82 -10.24
CA LYS A 401 -12.06 26.59 -11.11
C LYS A 401 -10.88 25.92 -10.39
N ALA A 402 -11.13 25.32 -9.23
CA ALA A 402 -10.10 24.65 -8.43
C ALA A 402 -9.42 23.48 -9.18
N ASP A 403 -10.17 22.76 -10.00
CA ASP A 403 -9.66 21.71 -10.90
C ASP A 403 -8.61 22.25 -11.90
N LYS A 404 -8.80 23.48 -12.38
CA LYS A 404 -7.87 24.16 -13.29
C LYS A 404 -6.56 24.58 -12.61
N ALA A 405 -6.57 24.79 -11.29
CA ALA A 405 -5.36 25.06 -10.53
C ALA A 405 -4.49 23.79 -10.37
N ASP A 406 -5.10 22.62 -10.21
CA ASP A 406 -4.37 21.35 -10.25
C ASP A 406 -3.71 21.13 -11.62
N MET A 407 -4.38 21.50 -12.70
CA MET A 407 -3.81 21.38 -14.06
C MET A 407 -2.60 22.28 -14.29
N PHE A 408 -2.57 23.47 -13.68
CA PHE A 408 -1.38 24.32 -13.68
C PHE A 408 -0.23 23.67 -12.91
N SER A 409 -0.53 23.15 -11.71
CA SER A 409 0.42 22.44 -10.87
C SER A 409 0.99 21.21 -11.59
N PHE A 410 0.13 20.48 -12.32
CA PHE A 410 0.52 19.35 -13.15
C PHE A 410 1.51 19.77 -14.24
N GLY A 411 1.31 20.92 -14.91
CA GLY A 411 2.28 21.47 -15.87
C GLY A 411 3.69 21.66 -15.28
N ARG A 412 3.78 22.17 -14.04
CA ARG A 412 5.05 22.29 -13.30
C ARG A 412 5.63 20.92 -12.91
N VAL A 413 4.79 19.93 -12.61
CA VAL A 413 5.22 18.55 -12.34
C VAL A 413 5.76 17.88 -13.59
N ILE A 414 5.12 18.05 -14.76
CA ILE A 414 5.65 17.53 -16.04
C ILE A 414 7.07 18.06 -16.25
N PHE A 415 7.28 19.38 -16.13
CA PHE A 415 8.62 19.97 -16.24
C PHE A 415 9.64 19.30 -15.30
N PHE A 416 9.28 19.12 -14.02
CA PHE A 416 10.15 18.46 -13.05
C PHE A 416 10.47 17.01 -13.44
N VAL A 417 9.47 16.23 -13.88
CA VAL A 417 9.67 14.82 -14.30
C VAL A 417 10.60 14.72 -15.51
N LEU A 418 10.47 15.65 -16.45
CA LEU A 418 11.27 15.64 -17.66
C LEU A 418 12.72 16.04 -17.41
N THR A 419 12.93 17.09 -16.62
CA THR A 419 14.24 17.74 -16.45
C THR A 419 14.99 17.33 -15.18
N ALA A 420 14.30 16.73 -14.21
CA ALA A 420 14.76 16.58 -12.82
C ALA A 420 15.15 17.91 -12.14
N ALA A 421 14.85 19.06 -12.75
CA ALA A 421 15.14 20.38 -12.23
C ALA A 421 13.90 20.96 -11.54
N ASN A 422 14.10 21.60 -10.39
CA ASN A 422 13.01 22.27 -9.69
C ASN A 422 12.49 23.44 -10.55
N PRO A 423 11.17 23.57 -10.76
CA PRO A 423 10.64 24.69 -11.54
C PRO A 423 10.99 26.00 -10.86
N LEU A 424 11.33 27.01 -11.67
CA LEU A 424 11.67 28.36 -11.20
C LEU A 424 12.88 28.40 -10.26
N GLN A 425 13.84 27.48 -10.43
CA GLN A 425 15.10 27.52 -9.71
C GLN A 425 15.80 28.87 -9.95
N GLY A 426 16.18 29.54 -8.84
CA GLY A 426 16.81 30.88 -8.88
C GLY A 426 15.85 32.06 -8.71
N LEU A 427 14.53 31.87 -8.78
CA LEU A 427 13.56 32.91 -8.46
C LEU A 427 13.16 32.86 -6.98
N SER A 428 13.01 34.03 -6.35
CA SER A 428 12.47 34.11 -5.00
C SER A 428 10.96 33.89 -5.01
N VAL A 429 10.39 33.45 -3.89
CA VAL A 429 8.93 33.32 -3.74
C VAL A 429 8.22 34.66 -3.99
N GLN A 430 8.84 35.77 -3.57
CA GLN A 430 8.29 37.12 -3.77
C GLN A 430 8.22 37.46 -5.25
N ASP A 431 9.24 37.15 -6.04
CA ASP A 431 9.22 37.40 -7.49
C ASP A 431 8.10 36.63 -8.19
N VAL A 432 7.89 35.38 -7.80
CA VAL A 432 6.81 34.54 -8.34
C VAL A 432 5.44 35.13 -7.99
N VAL A 433 5.26 35.59 -6.76
CA VAL A 433 4.01 36.25 -6.33
C VAL A 433 3.80 37.57 -7.06
N SER A 434 4.82 38.43 -7.17
CA SER A 434 4.71 39.71 -7.86
C SER A 434 4.43 39.57 -9.36
N GLN A 435 4.91 38.52 -10.01
CA GLN A 435 4.52 38.20 -11.40
C GLN A 435 3.07 37.72 -11.48
N ALA A 436 2.64 36.87 -10.54
CA ALA A 436 1.26 36.41 -10.47
C ALA A 436 0.26 37.58 -10.27
N GLU A 437 0.61 38.56 -9.44
CA GLU A 437 -0.18 39.80 -9.26
C GLU A 437 -0.35 40.61 -10.55
N ARG A 438 0.61 40.51 -11.47
CA ARG A 438 0.55 41.12 -12.81
C ARG A 438 -0.09 40.20 -13.86
N ASN A 439 -0.71 39.09 -13.44
CA ASN A 439 -1.26 38.04 -14.29
C ASN A 439 -0.21 37.44 -15.27
N GLN A 440 1.04 37.38 -14.84
CA GLN A 440 2.16 36.82 -15.59
C GLN A 440 2.59 35.48 -14.98
N VAL A 441 3.07 34.58 -15.84
CA VAL A 441 3.61 33.28 -15.43
C VAL A 441 5.09 33.26 -15.81
N PRO A 442 6.01 33.07 -14.85
CA PRO A 442 7.43 33.03 -15.16
C PRO A 442 7.78 31.83 -16.03
N ASP A 443 8.59 32.09 -17.06
CA ASP A 443 9.06 31.10 -18.01
C ASP A 443 9.88 30.00 -17.34
N LEU A 444 9.76 28.79 -17.88
CA LEU A 444 10.56 27.64 -17.46
C LEU A 444 11.90 27.63 -18.20
N GLN A 445 12.99 27.47 -17.46
CA GLN A 445 14.32 27.31 -18.04
C GLN A 445 14.54 25.86 -18.46
N TRP A 446 14.56 25.62 -19.77
CA TRP A 446 14.73 24.28 -20.34
C TRP A 446 16.21 23.94 -20.53
N PRO A 447 16.66 22.72 -20.18
CA PRO A 447 18.01 22.27 -20.50
C PRO A 447 18.19 22.13 -22.02
N ALA A 448 19.40 22.44 -22.53
CA ALA A 448 19.71 22.46 -23.96
C ALA A 448 19.55 21.10 -24.67
N THR A 449 19.49 20.00 -23.91
CA THR A 449 19.34 18.63 -24.42
C THR A 449 17.85 18.27 -24.58
N SER A 450 17.12 19.00 -25.42
CA SER A 450 15.71 18.70 -25.72
C SER A 450 15.62 17.53 -26.71
N VAL A 451 15.28 16.33 -26.21
CA VAL A 451 14.87 15.18 -27.05
C VAL A 451 13.45 15.38 -27.63
N PRO A 452 13.06 14.72 -28.73
CA PRO A 452 11.75 14.92 -29.38
C PRO A 452 10.53 14.77 -28.45
N PHE A 453 10.61 13.89 -27.45
CA PHE A 453 9.58 13.76 -26.41
C PHE A 453 9.31 15.07 -25.63
N PHE A 454 10.31 15.94 -25.48
CA PHE A 454 10.11 17.26 -24.87
C PHE A 454 9.17 18.14 -25.67
N GLU A 455 9.09 18.03 -27.00
CA GLU A 455 8.26 18.96 -27.80
C GLU A 455 6.76 18.75 -27.59
N ASP A 456 6.30 17.50 -27.60
CA ASP A 456 4.89 17.19 -27.37
C ASP A 456 4.50 17.50 -25.92
N ALA A 457 5.36 17.18 -24.96
CA ALA A 457 5.13 17.51 -23.56
C ALA A 457 5.17 19.03 -23.30
N LYS A 458 6.00 19.77 -24.04
CA LYS A 458 6.08 21.24 -23.98
C LYS A 458 4.76 21.88 -24.40
N ARG A 459 4.10 21.39 -25.46
CA ARG A 459 2.77 21.89 -25.86
C ARG A 459 1.71 21.71 -24.77
N LEU A 460 1.72 20.56 -24.09
CA LEU A 460 0.84 20.32 -22.95
C LEU A 460 1.18 21.25 -21.78
N ILE A 461 2.47 21.42 -21.45
CA ILE A 461 2.92 22.34 -20.40
C ILE A 461 2.48 23.77 -20.71
N ASP A 462 2.70 24.27 -21.94
CA ASP A 462 2.33 25.62 -22.36
C ASP A 462 0.81 25.84 -22.26
N SER A 463 0.01 24.79 -22.48
CA SER A 463 -1.44 24.82 -22.30
C SER A 463 -1.85 24.79 -20.82
N CYS A 464 -1.15 24.00 -19.99
CA CYS A 464 -1.36 23.95 -18.53
C CYS A 464 -0.95 25.26 -17.83
N LEU A 465 0.08 25.95 -18.30
CA LEU A 465 0.66 27.14 -17.68
C LEU A 465 0.04 28.46 -18.16
N LYS A 466 -1.13 28.42 -18.83
CA LYS A 466 -1.87 29.63 -19.19
C LYS A 466 -2.27 30.41 -17.92
N PRO A 467 -2.11 31.76 -17.91
CA PRO A 467 -2.47 32.57 -16.75
C PRO A 467 -3.96 32.44 -16.38
N SER A 468 -4.84 32.51 -17.39
CA SER A 468 -6.28 32.31 -17.20
C SER A 468 -6.60 30.83 -16.94
N PRO A 469 -7.39 30.49 -15.90
CA PRO A 469 -7.78 29.11 -15.63
C PRO A 469 -8.67 28.48 -16.72
N ASP A 470 -9.45 29.28 -17.45
CA ASP A 470 -10.38 28.78 -18.47
C ASP A 470 -9.65 28.28 -19.72
N ASP A 471 -8.46 28.81 -20.00
CA ASP A 471 -7.64 28.46 -21.15
C ASP A 471 -6.85 27.15 -20.93
N ARG A 472 -6.88 26.62 -19.70
CA ARG A 472 -6.16 25.39 -19.35
C ARG A 472 -6.98 24.15 -19.74
N PRO A 473 -6.35 23.04 -20.15
CA PRO A 473 -7.06 21.81 -20.46
C PRO A 473 -7.78 21.24 -19.21
N THR A 474 -8.76 20.36 -19.42
CA THR A 474 -9.24 19.48 -18.33
C THR A 474 -8.30 18.29 -18.20
N ALA A 475 -8.35 17.58 -17.06
CA ALA A 475 -7.63 16.33 -16.91
C ALA A 475 -7.99 15.30 -18.01
N GLU A 476 -9.28 15.22 -18.38
CA GLU A 476 -9.75 14.38 -19.49
C GLU A 476 -9.06 14.71 -20.82
N THR A 477 -9.04 15.99 -21.20
CA THR A 477 -8.39 16.44 -22.43
C THR A 477 -6.89 16.18 -22.41
N ALA A 478 -6.23 16.41 -21.28
CA ALA A 478 -4.80 16.15 -21.15
C ALA A 478 -4.46 14.65 -21.23
N VAL A 479 -5.33 13.75 -20.74
CA VAL A 479 -5.14 12.28 -20.90
C VAL A 479 -5.16 11.93 -22.38
N ALA A 480 -6.09 12.49 -23.14
CA ALA A 480 -6.21 12.25 -24.57
C ALA A 480 -4.97 12.72 -25.36
N TRP A 481 -4.22 13.71 -24.85
CA TRP A 481 -2.99 14.19 -25.48
C TRP A 481 -1.77 13.32 -25.13
N LEU A 482 -1.63 12.89 -23.88
CA LEU A 482 -0.50 12.06 -23.44
C LEU A 482 -0.61 10.59 -23.87
N PHE A 483 -1.83 10.06 -23.98
CA PHE A 483 -2.03 8.63 -24.26
C PHE A 483 -1.49 8.18 -25.62
N PRO A 484 -1.71 8.92 -26.74
CA PRO A 484 -1.11 8.58 -28.03
C PRO A 484 0.43 8.65 -28.03
N CYS A 485 1.01 9.64 -27.34
CA CYS A 485 2.47 9.78 -27.20
C CYS A 485 3.08 8.56 -26.50
N PHE A 486 2.40 8.05 -25.46
CA PHE A 486 2.79 6.83 -24.78
C PHE A 486 2.67 5.59 -25.67
N GLN A 487 1.59 5.46 -26.46
CA GLN A 487 1.43 4.35 -27.40
C GLN A 487 2.50 4.36 -28.51
N ALA A 488 2.87 5.53 -29.01
CA ALA A 488 3.96 5.67 -29.99
C ALA A 488 5.31 5.24 -29.40
N THR A 489 5.58 5.62 -28.14
CA THR A 489 6.79 5.21 -27.42
C THR A 489 6.84 3.69 -27.21
N LEU A 490 5.71 3.06 -26.87
CA LEU A 490 5.60 1.60 -26.77
C LEU A 490 5.83 0.87 -28.09
N GLY A 491 5.38 1.44 -29.21
CA GLY A 491 5.52 0.84 -30.55
C GLY A 491 6.97 0.75 -31.04
N GLY A 492 7.90 1.49 -30.43
CA GLY A 492 9.32 1.46 -30.75
C GLY A 492 10.14 0.40 -30.02
N PHE A 493 9.57 -0.35 -29.07
CA PHE A 493 10.27 -1.38 -28.28
C PHE A 493 9.82 -2.80 -28.65
N PRO A 494 10.74 -3.78 -28.79
CA PRO A 494 10.41 -5.17 -29.15
C PRO A 494 9.40 -5.85 -28.22
N ASP A 495 9.38 -5.49 -26.93
CA ASP A 495 8.46 -6.03 -25.91
C ASP A 495 7.16 -5.20 -25.74
N GLY A 496 6.96 -4.16 -26.55
CA GLY A 496 5.84 -3.22 -26.43
C GLY A 496 4.45 -3.86 -26.58
N ALA A 497 4.35 -5.00 -27.27
CA ALA A 497 3.09 -5.71 -27.50
C ALA A 497 2.47 -6.27 -26.20
N HIS A 498 3.28 -6.82 -25.29
CA HIS A 498 2.79 -7.38 -24.02
C HIS A 498 2.36 -6.29 -23.03
N LEU A 499 3.07 -5.16 -22.96
CA LEU A 499 2.64 -4.00 -22.17
C LEU A 499 1.37 -3.36 -22.74
N ARG A 500 1.26 -3.26 -24.08
CA ARG A 500 0.08 -2.73 -24.76
C ARG A 500 -1.18 -3.53 -24.43
N ASP A 501 -1.06 -4.86 -24.32
CA ASP A 501 -2.15 -5.76 -23.92
C ASP A 501 -2.51 -5.66 -22.44
N SER A 502 -1.54 -5.43 -21.54
CA SER A 502 -1.82 -5.20 -20.11
C SER A 502 -2.57 -3.87 -19.92
N ILE A 503 -2.17 -2.83 -20.63
CA ILE A 503 -2.74 -1.49 -20.52
C ILE A 503 -4.12 -1.39 -21.18
N ASN A 504 -4.32 -2.10 -22.31
CA ASN A 504 -5.64 -2.25 -22.91
C ASN A 504 -6.57 -3.12 -22.07
N ARG A 505 -6.04 -4.07 -21.28
CA ARG A 505 -6.83 -4.80 -20.27
C ARG A 505 -7.21 -3.87 -19.13
N ASP A 506 -6.29 -3.11 -18.55
CA ASP A 506 -6.60 -2.18 -17.46
C ASP A 506 -7.63 -1.11 -17.87
N ASN A 507 -7.59 -0.64 -19.14
CA ASN A 507 -8.62 0.26 -19.68
C ASN A 507 -9.98 -0.44 -19.96
N ARG A 508 -10.04 -1.78 -20.13
CA ARG A 508 -11.27 -2.56 -20.40
C ARG A 508 -11.81 -3.32 -19.20
N THR A 509 -11.02 -3.50 -18.15
CA THR A 509 -11.34 -4.29 -16.95
C THR A 509 -11.36 -3.45 -15.69
N GLU A 510 -11.91 -2.23 -15.76
CA GLU A 510 -12.38 -1.48 -14.57
C GLU A 510 -13.60 -2.14 -13.89
N VAL A 511 -13.82 -3.45 -14.09
CA VAL A 511 -14.56 -4.27 -13.14
C VAL A 511 -13.55 -4.81 -12.14
N ASP A 512 -13.39 -4.00 -11.10
CA ASP A 512 -12.58 -4.16 -9.91
C ASP A 512 -12.24 -5.62 -9.53
N PRO A 513 -10.95 -6.04 -9.61
CA PRO A 513 -10.51 -7.32 -9.10
C PRO A 513 -10.66 -7.44 -7.57
N GLU A 514 -10.73 -6.33 -6.82
CA GLU A 514 -11.10 -6.36 -5.40
C GLU A 514 -12.58 -6.73 -5.23
N THR A 515 -13.51 -6.25 -6.06
CA THR A 515 -14.94 -6.61 -5.98
C THR A 515 -15.17 -8.12 -6.15
N ARG A 516 -14.44 -8.80 -7.05
CA ARG A 516 -14.49 -10.27 -7.16
C ARG A 516 -13.87 -10.98 -5.95
N LEU A 517 -12.80 -10.42 -5.37
CA LEU A 517 -12.14 -10.94 -4.17
C LEU A 517 -13.03 -10.76 -2.93
N VAL A 518 -13.62 -9.59 -2.77
CA VAL A 518 -14.53 -9.19 -1.69
C VAL A 518 -15.82 -9.99 -1.76
N THR A 519 -16.40 -10.22 -2.95
CA THR A 519 -17.59 -11.08 -3.08
C THR A 519 -17.28 -12.54 -2.72
N SER A 520 -16.12 -13.06 -3.14
CA SER A 520 -15.66 -14.42 -2.81
C SER A 520 -15.27 -14.56 -1.33
N CYS A 521 -14.67 -13.53 -0.73
CA CYS A 521 -14.26 -13.50 0.66
C CYS A 521 -15.44 -13.25 1.60
N ALA A 522 -16.42 -12.44 1.21
CA ALA A 522 -17.69 -12.25 1.91
C ALA A 522 -18.51 -13.54 1.94
N ALA A 523 -18.55 -14.29 0.84
CA ALA A 523 -19.17 -15.61 0.80
C ALA A 523 -18.46 -16.62 1.73
N ALA A 524 -17.12 -16.61 1.73
CA ALA A 524 -16.32 -17.47 2.61
C ALA A 524 -16.45 -17.09 4.11
N ALA A 525 -16.49 -15.80 4.44
CA ALA A 525 -16.67 -15.31 5.81
C ALA A 525 -18.09 -15.63 6.34
N ARG A 526 -19.14 -15.48 5.50
CA ARG A 526 -20.52 -15.88 5.85
C ARG A 526 -20.64 -17.38 6.11
N LEU A 527 -20.00 -18.22 5.29
CA LEU A 527 -19.98 -19.68 5.48
C LEU A 527 -19.25 -20.08 6.78
N TYR A 528 -18.13 -19.43 7.09
CA TYR A 528 -17.37 -19.69 8.31
C TYR A 528 -18.10 -19.24 9.58
N LEU A 529 -18.73 -18.07 9.56
CA LEU A 529 -19.56 -17.58 10.67
C LEU A 529 -20.82 -18.42 10.88
N ALA A 530 -21.43 -18.92 9.79
CA ALA A 530 -22.56 -19.85 9.88
C ALA A 530 -22.17 -21.20 10.52
N GLN A 531 -20.96 -21.71 10.25
CA GLN A 531 -20.45 -22.93 10.88
C GLN A 531 -20.13 -22.77 12.38
N LYS A 532 -19.75 -21.56 12.82
CA LYS A 532 -19.45 -21.28 14.23
C LYS A 532 -20.69 -21.20 15.11
N ASN A 533 -21.87 -20.93 14.53
CA ASN A 533 -23.15 -20.89 15.26
C ASN A 533 -23.86 -22.26 15.34
N GLN A 534 -23.22 -23.33 14.86
CA GLN A 534 -23.75 -24.70 14.88
C GLN A 534 -22.90 -25.69 15.71
N ILE A 535 -21.87 -25.20 16.41
CA ILE A 535 -21.07 -25.93 17.41
C ILE A 535 -21.16 -25.14 18.71
#